data_AF-L7FAH4-F1
#
_entry.id   AF-L7FAH4-F1
#
_cell.length_a   1.000
_cell.length_b   1.000
_cell.length_c   1.000
_cell.angle_alpha   90.00
_cell.angle_beta   90.00
_cell.angle_gamma   90.00
#
_symmetry.space_group_name_H-M   'P 1'
#
loop_
_entity.id
_entity.type
_entity.pdbx_description
1 polymer ?
#
loop_
_entity_poly.entity_id
_entity_poly.type
_entity_poly.pdbx_seq_one_letter_code
_entity_poly.pdbx_strand_id
1 'polypeptide(L)'
;MTDLGPASQRLLREIAKYDKGTGVQFQYVGRGRFSHPNTLAAYNQGTFRPLYRHGLVDDGGDDSAPVRVTEAGRALVVQMEAQAAEQQAAKKARAKPSADGPTALRLLREIAKQEKPAPIYNGGGRRVWSLGRDGRRASIDTWMALQKAGLIDIKSQFAGGQRVSATDAGRKRIA
;
A
#
# COMPACT_ATOMS: atom_id res chain seq x y z
N MET A 1 20.34 6.83 8.67
CA MET A 1 19.41 6.63 7.54
C MET A 1 18.91 8.01 7.15
N THR A 2 19.10 8.44 5.91
CA THR A 2 18.74 9.79 5.45
C THR A 2 17.22 9.95 5.48
N ASP A 3 16.69 10.86 6.30
CA ASP A 3 15.25 11.06 6.42
C ASP A 3 14.70 11.84 5.21
N LEU A 4 14.47 11.12 4.12
CA LEU A 4 13.87 11.66 2.90
C LEU A 4 12.37 11.38 2.90
N GLY A 5 11.57 12.42 2.69
CA GLY A 5 10.13 12.25 2.45
C GLY A 5 9.84 11.47 1.16
N PRO A 6 8.63 10.89 1.00
CA PRO A 6 8.28 10.05 -0.14
C PRO A 6 8.46 10.71 -1.51
N ALA A 7 8.23 12.03 -1.59
CA ALA A 7 8.41 12.80 -2.83
C ALA A 7 9.89 12.89 -3.22
N SER A 8 10.79 13.17 -2.27
CA SER A 8 12.24 13.23 -2.52
C SER A 8 12.82 11.86 -2.83
N GLN A 9 12.34 10.82 -2.15
CA GLN A 9 12.68 9.43 -2.47
C GLN A 9 12.30 9.06 -3.92
N ARG A 10 11.09 9.43 -4.34
CA ARG A 10 10.63 9.22 -5.73
C ARG A 10 11.50 9.99 -6.72
N LEU A 11 11.74 11.27 -6.46
CA LEU A 11 12.57 12.12 -7.30
C LEU A 11 13.98 11.52 -7.46
N LEU A 12 14.62 11.10 -6.38
CA LEU A 12 15.95 10.48 -6.41
C LEU A 12 15.98 9.22 -7.28
N ARG A 13 14.98 8.34 -7.15
CA ARG A 13 14.85 7.15 -8.01
C ARG A 13 14.71 7.52 -9.48
N GLU A 14 13.89 8.53 -9.79
CA GLU A 14 13.70 8.98 -11.17
C GLU A 14 15.00 9.55 -11.75
N ILE A 15 15.69 10.43 -11.02
CA ILE A 15 16.99 10.96 -11.44
C ILE A 15 17.99 9.81 -11.65
N ALA A 16 18.12 8.89 -10.69
CA ALA A 16 19.05 7.77 -10.80
C ALA A 16 18.75 6.83 -12.00
N LYS A 17 17.47 6.69 -12.36
CA LYS A 17 17.04 5.87 -13.50
C LYS A 17 17.41 6.52 -14.85
N TYR A 18 17.22 7.84 -14.96
CA TYR A 18 17.34 8.57 -16.22
C TYR A 18 18.69 9.28 -16.39
N ASP A 19 19.47 9.46 -15.34
CA ASP A 19 20.82 10.01 -15.43
C ASP A 19 21.79 9.01 -16.07
N LYS A 20 22.16 9.28 -17.33
CA LYS A 20 23.14 8.51 -18.11
C LYS A 20 24.56 9.10 -18.05
N GLY A 21 24.83 9.97 -17.09
CA GLY A 21 26.13 10.63 -16.88
C GLY A 21 26.12 12.12 -17.22
N THR A 22 25.13 12.58 -18.00
CA THR A 22 24.97 14.00 -18.34
C THR A 22 24.11 14.77 -17.33
N GLY A 23 23.38 14.07 -16.45
CA GLY A 23 22.33 14.64 -15.61
C GLY A 23 20.97 14.67 -16.30
N VAL A 24 19.94 14.94 -15.51
CA VAL A 24 18.56 15.09 -15.94
C VAL A 24 18.18 16.56 -15.95
N GLN A 25 17.84 17.08 -17.14
CA GLN A 25 17.41 18.46 -17.31
C GLN A 25 15.94 18.63 -16.92
N PHE A 26 15.68 19.24 -15.78
CA PHE A 26 14.31 19.60 -15.41
C PHE A 26 13.91 20.93 -16.05
N GLN A 27 12.63 21.04 -16.41
CA GLN A 27 12.07 22.26 -16.99
C GLN A 27 11.23 23.00 -15.95
N TYR A 28 11.50 24.28 -15.75
CA TYR A 28 10.65 25.13 -14.91
C TYR A 28 9.26 25.29 -15.53
N VAL A 29 8.21 24.99 -14.76
CA VAL A 29 6.80 25.06 -15.19
C VAL A 29 5.96 26.03 -14.37
N GLY A 30 6.61 26.95 -13.65
CA GLY A 30 5.96 27.97 -12.84
C GLY A 30 5.70 27.55 -11.40
N ARG A 31 5.48 28.55 -10.52
CA ARG A 31 5.14 28.38 -9.09
C ARG A 31 6.15 27.51 -8.32
N GLY A 32 7.45 27.63 -8.62
CA GLY A 32 8.49 26.84 -7.97
C GLY A 32 8.43 25.35 -8.30
N ARG A 33 7.89 24.97 -9.46
CA ARG A 33 7.77 23.58 -9.92
C ARG A 33 8.64 23.29 -11.13
N PHE A 34 9.15 22.09 -11.16
CA PHE A 34 10.08 21.58 -12.16
C PHE A 34 9.57 20.25 -12.72
N SER A 35 9.37 20.20 -14.03
CA SER A 35 8.89 19.01 -14.74
C SER A 35 10.06 18.14 -15.17
N HIS A 36 9.93 16.83 -14.95
CA HIS A 36 10.88 15.84 -15.42
C HIS A 36 10.66 15.58 -16.93
N PRO A 37 11.73 15.60 -17.76
CA PRO A 37 11.61 15.62 -19.22
C PRO A 37 10.98 14.33 -19.78
N ASN A 38 11.24 13.18 -19.15
CA ASN A 38 10.76 11.88 -19.66
C ASN A 38 9.44 11.39 -19.04
N THR A 39 9.01 11.95 -17.91
CA THR A 39 7.83 11.44 -17.18
C THR A 39 6.73 12.49 -17.05
N LEU A 40 7.03 13.76 -17.35
CA LEU A 40 6.17 14.92 -17.15
C LEU A 40 5.68 15.08 -15.69
N ALA A 41 6.29 14.35 -14.76
CA ALA A 41 6.05 14.50 -13.34
C ALA A 41 6.64 15.83 -12.89
N ALA A 42 5.84 16.64 -12.20
CA ALA A 42 6.27 17.93 -11.70
C ALA A 42 6.53 17.90 -10.20
N TYR A 43 7.74 18.34 -9.83
CA TYR A 43 8.28 18.37 -8.48
C TYR A 43 8.37 19.81 -7.97
N ASN A 44 8.10 20.01 -6.69
CA ASN A 44 8.33 21.32 -6.07
C ASN A 44 9.83 21.51 -5.83
N GLN A 45 10.33 22.75 -5.90
CA GLN A 45 11.74 23.07 -5.58
C GLN A 45 12.15 22.52 -4.21
N GLY A 46 11.25 22.59 -3.22
CA GLY A 46 11.48 22.04 -1.88
C GLY A 46 11.70 20.52 -1.84
N THR A 47 11.30 19.78 -2.89
CA THR A 47 11.57 18.34 -3.03
C THR A 47 13.03 18.04 -3.36
N PHE A 48 13.74 18.96 -4.02
CA PHE A 48 15.14 18.83 -4.38
C PHE A 48 16.07 19.16 -3.20
N ARG A 49 15.70 20.12 -2.35
CA ARG A 49 16.53 20.62 -1.24
C ARG A 49 17.09 19.51 -0.32
N PRO A 50 16.33 18.49 0.11
CA PRO A 50 16.90 17.39 0.89
C PRO A 50 17.95 16.58 0.11
N LEU A 51 17.78 16.41 -1.20
CA LEU A 51 18.71 15.65 -2.03
C LEU A 51 20.07 16.36 -2.12
N TYR A 52 20.06 17.68 -2.33
CA TYR A 52 21.27 18.51 -2.32
C TYR A 52 21.94 18.53 -0.96
N ARG A 53 21.16 18.77 0.11
CA ARG A 53 21.68 18.85 1.49
C ARG A 53 22.39 17.57 1.91
N HIS A 54 21.95 16.42 1.40
CA HIS A 54 22.54 15.12 1.70
C HIS A 54 23.58 14.67 0.66
N GLY A 55 23.94 15.52 -0.30
CA GLY A 55 24.93 15.20 -1.34
C GLY A 55 24.53 14.02 -2.22
N LEU A 56 23.23 13.78 -2.39
CA LEU A 56 22.69 12.64 -3.16
C LEU A 56 22.57 12.96 -4.64
N VAL A 57 22.47 14.25 -4.95
CA VAL A 57 22.45 14.77 -6.31
C VAL A 57 23.27 16.06 -6.36
N ASP A 58 23.76 16.38 -7.54
CA ASP A 58 24.49 17.60 -7.88
C ASP A 58 23.68 18.37 -8.93
N ASP A 59 23.33 19.62 -8.66
CA ASP A 59 22.61 20.49 -9.59
C ASP A 59 23.53 21.38 -10.42
N GLY A 60 24.86 21.27 -10.29
CA GLY A 60 25.79 22.12 -11.02
C GLY A 60 25.71 23.60 -10.64
N GLY A 61 25.02 23.96 -9.55
CA GLY A 61 24.98 25.30 -8.97
C GLY A 61 24.00 26.28 -9.64
N ASP A 62 23.15 25.85 -10.56
CA ASP A 62 22.10 26.68 -11.19
C ASP A 62 20.78 25.91 -11.35
N ASP A 63 19.65 26.61 -11.23
CA ASP A 63 18.29 26.06 -11.41
C ASP A 63 18.04 25.56 -12.84
N SER A 64 18.88 25.96 -13.79
CA SER A 64 18.85 25.50 -15.18
C SER A 64 19.83 24.38 -15.50
N ALA A 65 20.68 23.97 -14.58
CA ALA A 65 21.67 22.94 -14.84
C ALA A 65 21.10 21.51 -14.71
N PRO A 66 21.64 20.53 -15.47
CA PRO A 66 21.20 19.14 -15.36
C PRO A 66 21.50 18.57 -13.98
N VAL A 67 20.49 18.01 -13.32
CA VAL A 67 20.65 17.38 -12.01
C VAL A 67 21.23 15.97 -12.17
N ARG A 68 22.41 15.74 -11.61
CA ARG A 68 23.16 14.48 -11.67
C ARG A 68 23.00 13.70 -10.38
N VAL A 69 22.89 12.38 -10.45
CA VAL A 69 22.92 11.55 -9.25
C VAL A 69 24.37 11.29 -8.85
N THR A 70 24.70 11.51 -7.58
CA THR A 70 26.03 11.20 -7.05
C THR A 70 26.17 9.70 -6.78
N GLU A 71 27.39 9.25 -6.50
CA GLU A 71 27.62 7.87 -6.06
C GLU A 71 26.84 7.55 -4.78
N ALA A 72 26.80 8.47 -3.82
CA ALA A 72 26.00 8.35 -2.60
C ALA A 72 24.50 8.23 -2.90
N GLY A 73 24.00 9.02 -3.86
CA GLY A 73 22.62 8.92 -4.36
C GLY A 73 22.31 7.55 -4.97
N ARG A 74 23.20 7.03 -5.82
CA ARG A 74 23.06 5.70 -6.43
C ARG A 74 23.06 4.60 -5.38
N ALA A 75 23.98 4.66 -4.41
CA ALA A 75 24.06 3.70 -3.31
C ALA A 75 22.76 3.70 -2.47
N LEU A 76 22.21 4.88 -2.16
CA LEU A 76 20.95 4.99 -1.44
C LEU A 76 19.77 4.39 -2.22
N VAL A 77 19.70 4.60 -3.54
CA VAL A 77 18.66 3.99 -4.39
C VAL A 77 18.76 2.46 -4.33
N VAL A 78 19.96 1.89 -4.43
CA VAL A 78 20.15 0.44 -4.30
C VAL A 78 19.64 -0.08 -2.94
N GLN A 79 19.96 0.61 -1.85
CA GLN A 79 19.46 0.25 -0.52
C GLN A 79 17.94 0.33 -0.43
N MET A 80 17.33 1.37 -1.00
CA MET A 80 15.88 1.55 -1.02
C MET A 80 15.16 0.47 -1.84
N GLU A 81 15.74 0.05 -2.96
CA GLU A 81 15.20 -1.05 -3.77
C GLU A 81 15.34 -2.40 -3.07
N ALA A 82 16.47 -2.66 -2.40
CA ALA A 82 16.66 -3.86 -1.59
C ALA A 82 15.62 -3.93 -0.45
N GLN A 83 15.43 -2.84 0.29
CA GLN A 83 14.41 -2.75 1.34
C GLN A 83 13.00 -2.94 0.79
N ALA A 84 12.70 -2.35 -0.38
CA ALA A 84 11.40 -2.54 -1.02
C ALA A 84 11.19 -4.01 -1.43
N ALA A 85 12.22 -4.68 -1.96
CA ALA A 85 12.17 -6.09 -2.30
C ALA A 85 11.97 -6.97 -1.06
N GLU A 86 12.68 -6.70 0.03
CA GLU A 86 12.50 -7.39 1.32
C GLU A 86 11.09 -7.22 1.87
N GLN A 87 10.56 -5.99 1.87
CA GLN A 87 9.19 -5.73 2.32
C GLN A 87 8.16 -6.44 1.44
N GLN A 88 8.37 -6.48 0.13
CA GLN A 88 7.51 -7.22 -0.79
C GLN A 88 7.60 -8.73 -0.55
N ALA A 89 8.81 -9.27 -0.34
CA ALA A 89 9.03 -10.67 -0.03
C ALA A 89 8.37 -11.05 1.31
N ALA A 90 8.56 -10.24 2.35
CA ALA A 90 7.90 -10.40 3.65
C ALA A 90 6.38 -10.37 3.53
N LYS A 91 5.82 -9.46 2.71
CA LYS A 91 4.38 -9.40 2.45
C LYS A 91 3.86 -10.64 1.71
N LYS A 92 4.64 -11.19 0.78
CA LYS A 92 4.31 -12.44 0.06
C LYS A 92 4.44 -13.68 0.97
N ALA A 93 5.43 -13.70 1.85
CA ALA A 93 5.69 -14.78 2.79
C ALA A 93 4.72 -14.80 3.97
N ARG A 94 4.06 -13.66 4.27
CA ARG A 94 3.06 -13.57 5.33
C ARG A 94 1.97 -14.61 5.10
N ALA A 95 1.74 -15.45 6.11
CA ALA A 95 0.70 -16.46 6.08
C ALA A 95 -0.65 -15.85 5.67
N LYS A 96 -1.30 -16.48 4.69
CA LYS A 96 -2.64 -16.08 4.27
C LYS A 96 -3.61 -16.21 5.45
N PRO A 97 -4.65 -15.36 5.53
CA PRO A 97 -5.68 -15.52 6.54
C PRO A 97 -6.24 -16.94 6.51
N SER A 98 -6.19 -17.64 7.65
CA SER A 98 -6.78 -18.96 7.83
C SER A 98 -8.06 -18.86 8.65
N ALA A 99 -8.93 -19.87 8.52
CA ALA A 99 -10.16 -19.96 9.32
C ALA A 99 -9.88 -20.08 10.82
N ASP A 100 -8.73 -20.65 11.18
CA ASP A 100 -8.28 -20.84 12.57
C ASP A 100 -7.51 -19.63 13.13
N GLY A 101 -7.26 -18.61 12.31
CA GLY A 101 -6.56 -17.42 12.73
C GLY A 101 -7.35 -16.61 13.77
N PRO A 102 -6.69 -15.88 14.68
CA PRO A 102 -7.37 -15.12 15.74
C PRO A 102 -8.36 -14.09 15.21
N THR A 103 -8.08 -13.48 14.05
CA THR A 103 -9.00 -12.55 13.38
C THR A 103 -10.23 -13.27 12.84
N ALA A 104 -10.07 -14.47 12.27
CA ALA A 104 -11.16 -15.27 11.72
C ALA A 104 -12.07 -15.77 12.86
N LEU A 105 -11.49 -16.28 13.95
CA LEU A 105 -12.25 -16.73 15.13
C LEU A 105 -13.02 -15.58 15.79
N ARG A 106 -12.41 -14.38 15.91
CA ARG A 106 -13.12 -13.20 16.41
C ARG A 106 -14.28 -12.81 15.49
N LEU A 107 -14.07 -12.81 14.18
CA LEU A 107 -15.13 -12.54 13.22
C LEU A 107 -16.27 -13.58 13.31
N LEU A 108 -15.93 -14.86 13.39
CA LEU A 108 -16.89 -15.95 13.52
C LEU A 108 -17.74 -15.81 14.79
N ARG A 109 -17.14 -15.44 15.93
CA ARG A 109 -17.88 -15.15 17.16
C ARG A 109 -18.88 -14.01 16.97
N GLU A 110 -18.49 -12.94 16.30
CA GLU A 110 -19.38 -11.80 16.04
C GLU A 110 -20.54 -12.16 15.09
N ILE A 111 -20.27 -13.01 14.08
CA ILE A 111 -21.32 -13.53 13.19
C ILE A 111 -22.27 -14.46 13.94
N ALA A 112 -21.75 -15.32 14.82
CA ALA A 112 -22.57 -16.28 15.56
C ALA A 112 -23.47 -15.63 16.62
N LYS A 113 -23.14 -14.41 17.08
CA LYS A 113 -24.04 -13.59 17.91
C LYS A 113 -25.28 -13.10 17.15
N GLN A 114 -25.27 -13.13 15.81
CA GLN A 114 -26.41 -12.67 15.02
C GLN A 114 -27.46 -13.78 14.93
N GLU A 115 -28.66 -13.51 15.43
CA GLU A 115 -29.79 -14.46 15.38
C GLU A 115 -30.30 -14.68 13.94
N LYS A 116 -30.21 -13.64 13.11
CA LYS A 116 -30.62 -13.65 11.70
C LYS A 116 -29.41 -13.38 10.81
N PRO A 117 -29.42 -13.83 9.54
CA PRO A 117 -28.35 -13.51 8.60
C PRO A 117 -28.11 -12.00 8.56
N ALA A 118 -26.90 -11.56 8.84
CA ALA A 118 -26.54 -10.16 8.96
C ALA A 118 -26.01 -9.61 7.62
N PRO A 119 -26.24 -8.33 7.29
CA PRO A 119 -25.72 -7.74 6.05
C PRO A 119 -24.20 -7.61 6.10
N ILE A 120 -23.56 -7.85 4.96
CA ILE A 120 -22.14 -7.56 4.73
C ILE A 120 -22.03 -6.24 4.00
N TYR A 121 -21.25 -5.31 4.56
CA TYR A 121 -20.93 -4.05 3.89
C TYR A 121 -19.54 -4.13 3.27
N ASN A 122 -19.45 -3.80 1.98
CA ASN A 122 -18.20 -3.71 1.27
C ASN A 122 -17.56 -2.33 1.48
N GLY A 123 -16.39 -2.29 2.12
CA GLY A 123 -15.59 -1.07 2.31
C GLY A 123 -14.93 -0.53 1.04
N GLY A 124 -15.38 -0.96 -0.15
CA GLY A 124 -14.90 -0.52 -1.45
C GLY A 124 -13.47 -0.99 -1.74
N GLY A 125 -12.66 -0.10 -2.34
CA GLY A 125 -11.31 -0.39 -2.82
C GLY A 125 -10.30 -0.89 -1.77
N ARG A 126 -10.67 -0.95 -0.49
CA ARG A 126 -9.82 -1.43 0.61
C ARG A 126 -9.85 -2.96 0.80
N ARG A 127 -10.66 -3.70 0.05
CA ARG A 127 -10.83 -5.17 0.18
C ARG A 127 -11.12 -5.62 1.62
N VAL A 128 -11.90 -4.82 2.34
CA VAL A 128 -12.35 -5.09 3.70
C VAL A 128 -13.87 -5.13 3.70
N TRP A 129 -14.43 -6.16 4.32
CA TRP A 129 -15.85 -6.29 4.55
C TRP A 129 -16.15 -6.16 6.04
N SER A 130 -17.33 -5.62 6.36
CA SER A 130 -17.82 -5.47 7.72
C SER A 130 -19.15 -6.16 7.93
N LEU A 131 -19.33 -6.73 9.13
CA LEU A 131 -20.59 -7.25 9.61
C LEU A 131 -21.49 -6.08 10.01
N GLY A 132 -22.43 -5.67 9.17
CA GLY A 132 -23.17 -4.41 9.38
C GLY A 132 -22.33 -3.15 9.14
N ARG A 133 -22.94 -1.97 9.34
CA ARG A 133 -22.30 -0.66 9.10
C ARG A 133 -21.14 -0.41 10.08
N ASP A 134 -21.34 -0.77 11.34
CA ASP A 134 -20.39 -0.47 12.44
C ASP A 134 -19.81 -1.73 13.09
N GLY A 135 -20.16 -2.92 12.61
CA GLY A 135 -19.64 -4.15 13.20
C GLY A 135 -18.26 -4.54 12.69
N ARG A 136 -17.86 -5.77 13.07
CA ARG A 136 -16.47 -6.23 12.91
C ARG A 136 -16.02 -6.20 11.46
N ARG A 137 -14.86 -5.57 11.24
CA ARG A 137 -14.20 -5.48 9.93
C ARG A 137 -13.11 -6.53 9.81
N ALA A 138 -13.04 -7.18 8.66
CA ALA A 138 -11.95 -8.08 8.30
C ALA A 138 -11.69 -8.05 6.79
N SER A 139 -10.49 -8.43 6.38
CA SER A 139 -10.15 -8.57 4.96
C SER A 139 -11.06 -9.60 4.29
N ILE A 140 -11.40 -9.38 3.01
CA ILE A 140 -12.19 -10.33 2.22
C ILE A 140 -11.61 -11.75 2.31
N ASP A 141 -10.29 -11.89 2.27
CA ASP A 141 -9.62 -13.18 2.34
C ASP A 141 -9.92 -13.93 3.66
N THR A 142 -10.11 -13.20 4.77
CA THR A 142 -10.56 -13.79 6.05
C THR A 142 -12.00 -14.30 5.98
N TRP A 143 -12.90 -13.54 5.34
CA TRP A 143 -14.29 -13.97 5.11
C TRP A 143 -14.33 -15.22 4.23
N MET A 144 -13.56 -15.23 3.14
CA MET A 144 -13.47 -16.37 2.23
C MET A 144 -12.85 -17.59 2.91
N ALA A 145 -11.87 -17.42 3.81
CA ALA A 145 -11.30 -18.52 4.57
C ALA A 145 -12.34 -19.20 5.48
N LEU A 146 -13.16 -18.41 6.20
CA LEU A 146 -14.25 -18.94 7.02
C LEU A 146 -15.32 -19.64 6.16
N GLN A 147 -15.69 -19.07 5.02
CA GLN A 147 -16.67 -19.66 4.11
C GLN A 147 -16.16 -20.97 3.51
N LYS A 148 -14.90 -21.00 3.05
CA LYS A 148 -14.26 -22.20 2.50
C LYS A 148 -14.14 -23.33 3.53
N ALA A 149 -13.94 -22.98 4.80
CA ALA A 149 -13.94 -23.92 5.92
C ALA A 149 -15.35 -24.37 6.34
N GLY A 150 -16.40 -23.88 5.68
CA GLY A 150 -17.78 -24.23 5.99
C GLY A 150 -18.29 -23.68 7.33
N LEU A 151 -17.60 -22.70 7.92
CA LEU A 151 -17.95 -22.13 9.23
C LEU A 151 -19.00 -21.00 9.12
N ILE A 152 -19.09 -20.37 7.95
CA ILE A 152 -20.10 -19.36 7.64
C ILE A 152 -20.70 -19.62 6.25
N ASP A 153 -21.92 -19.15 6.05
CA ASP A 153 -22.57 -19.12 4.74
C ASP A 153 -22.79 -17.67 4.31
N ILE A 154 -22.47 -17.35 3.06
CA ILE A 154 -22.62 -16.01 2.47
C ILE A 154 -23.56 -16.12 1.27
N LYS A 155 -24.74 -15.50 1.38
CA LYS A 155 -25.77 -15.49 0.33
C LYS A 155 -25.91 -14.11 -0.27
N SER A 156 -26.01 -14.05 -1.59
CA SER A 156 -26.40 -12.82 -2.30
C SER A 156 -27.92 -12.70 -2.32
N GLN A 157 -28.47 -11.55 -1.93
CA GLN A 157 -29.88 -11.23 -2.12
C GLN A 157 -30.04 -10.22 -3.27
N PHE A 158 -30.95 -10.54 -4.20
CA PHE A 158 -31.17 -9.82 -5.47
C PHE A 158 -31.43 -8.30 -5.31
N ALA A 159 -31.89 -7.84 -4.14
CA ALA A 159 -32.15 -6.43 -3.83
C ALA A 159 -31.49 -5.91 -2.52
N GLY A 160 -30.72 -6.74 -1.80
CA GLY A 160 -30.30 -6.45 -0.41
C GLY A 160 -28.81 -6.56 -0.12
N GLY A 161 -27.98 -6.83 -1.14
CA GLY A 161 -26.56 -7.10 -0.97
C GLY A 161 -26.26 -8.50 -0.42
N GLN A 162 -25.01 -8.72 -0.01
CA GLN A 162 -24.58 -9.99 0.56
C GLN A 162 -24.97 -10.06 2.04
N ARG A 163 -25.43 -11.23 2.50
CA ARG A 163 -25.71 -11.51 3.92
C ARG A 163 -24.95 -12.75 4.38
N VAL A 164 -24.64 -12.79 5.67
CA VAL A 164 -23.83 -13.84 6.29
C VAL A 164 -24.50 -14.42 7.54
N SER A 165 -24.35 -15.72 7.74
CA SER A 165 -24.75 -16.42 8.96
C SER A 165 -23.70 -17.46 9.35
N ALA A 166 -23.55 -17.74 10.64
CA ALA A 166 -22.72 -18.85 11.12
C ALA A 166 -23.44 -20.18 10.90
N THR A 167 -22.74 -21.17 10.37
CA THR A 167 -23.24 -22.55 10.24
C THR A 167 -23.20 -23.27 11.59
N ASP A 168 -23.81 -24.45 11.69
CA ASP A 168 -23.72 -25.28 12.90
C ASP A 168 -22.27 -25.66 13.22
N ALA A 169 -21.47 -25.96 12.19
CA ALA A 169 -20.03 -26.20 12.34
C ALA A 169 -19.32 -24.96 12.88
N GLY A 170 -19.66 -23.77 12.36
CA GLY A 170 -19.15 -22.49 12.85
C GLY A 170 -19.47 -22.23 14.31
N ARG A 171 -20.72 -22.50 14.73
CA ARG A 171 -21.18 -22.34 16.12
C ARG A 171 -20.48 -23.32 17.05
N LYS A 172 -20.37 -24.60 16.67
CA LYS A 172 -19.63 -25.61 17.44
C LYS A 172 -18.14 -25.27 17.60
N ARG A 173 -17.54 -24.64 16.59
CA ARG A 173 -16.12 -24.28 16.61
C ARG A 173 -15.75 -23.21 17.66
N ILE A 174 -16.73 -22.41 18.09
CA ILE A 174 -16.53 -21.28 19.03
C ILE A 174 -17.21 -21.47 20.39
N ALA A 175 -17.96 -22.56 20.55
CA ALA A 175 -18.51 -23.02 21.82
C ALA A 175 -17.38 -23.55 22.71
#